data_AF-A0A5T8G4F5-F1
#
_entry.id   AF-A0A5T8G4F5-F1
#
_cell.length_a   1.000
_cell.length_b   1.000
_cell.length_c   1.000
_cell.angle_alpha   90.00
_cell.angle_beta   90.00
_cell.angle_gamma   90.00
#
_symmetry.space_group_name_H-M   'P 1'
#
loop_
_entity.id
_entity.type
_entity.pdbx_description
1 polymer ?
#
loop_
_entity_poly.entity_id
_entity_poly.type
_entity_poly.pdbx_seq_one_letter_code
_entity_poly.pdbx_strand_id
1 'polypeptide(L)' 'MKLESALKHFSPQGMYISDSVKGTSPDRLTGTDVMAAIGTTSSRARFGLAAFFGKTGISKSDEQLAV' A
#
# COMPACT_ATOMS: atom_id res chain seq x y z
N MET A 1 7.26 6.13 6.37
CA MET A 1 5.91 5.57 6.62
C MET A 1 6.04 4.21 7.30
N LYS A 2 5.12 3.84 8.20
CA LYS A 2 5.04 2.48 8.74
C LYS A 2 4.25 1.59 7.77
N LEU A 3 4.55 0.31 7.68
CA LEU A 3 3.96 -0.62 6.70
C LEU A 3 2.45 -0.78 6.90
N GLU A 4 1.97 -0.69 8.15
CA GLU A 4 0.55 -0.75 8.51
C GLU A 4 -0.25 0.44 7.95
N SER A 5 0.40 1.60 7.76
CA SER A 5 -0.27 2.76 7.18
C SER A 5 -0.61 2.59 5.70
N ALA A 6 0.02 1.63 5.01
CA ALA A 6 -0.33 1.27 3.64
C ALA A 6 -1.68 0.54 3.57
N LEU A 7 -2.09 -0.16 4.64
CA LEU A 7 -3.31 -0.96 4.67
C LEU A 7 -4.57 -0.13 4.41
N LYS A 8 -4.58 1.14 4.82
CA LYS A 8 -5.70 2.04 4.54
C LYS A 8 -5.99 2.17 3.04
N HIS A 9 -4.98 2.02 2.18
CA HIS A 9 -5.15 2.17 0.73
C HIS A 9 -5.84 0.96 0.06
N PHE A 10 -6.09 -0.13 0.78
CA PHE A 10 -6.82 -1.29 0.30
C PHE A 10 -8.32 -1.25 0.60
N SER A 11 -8.78 -0.28 1.40
CA SER A 11 -10.20 -0.03 1.62
C SER A 11 -10.67 1.19 0.81
N PRO A 12 -11.94 1.21 0.34
CA PRO A 12 -12.51 2.39 -0.29
C PRO A 12 -12.27 3.65 0.56
N GLN A 13 -11.67 4.67 -0.04
CA GLN A 13 -11.50 5.95 0.61
C GLN A 13 -12.75 6.80 0.40
N GLY A 14 -13.17 7.51 1.45
CA GLY A 14 -14.23 8.51 1.34
C GLY A 14 -13.87 9.60 0.33
N MET A 15 -14.90 10.29 -0.17
CA MET A 15 -14.70 11.41 -1.08
C MET A 15 -13.91 12.53 -0.37
N TYR A 16 -12.75 12.87 -0.91
CA TYR A 16 -11.93 13.98 -0.41
C TYR A 16 -12.35 15.29 -1.09
N ILE A 17 -13.20 16.07 -0.42
CA ILE A 17 -13.58 17.42 -0.87
C ILE A 17 -12.66 18.43 -0.19
N SER A 18 -11.82 19.10 -0.96
CA SER A 18 -10.94 20.18 -0.50
C SER A 18 -10.69 21.14 -1.67
N ASP A 19 -10.58 22.44 -1.39
CA ASP A 19 -10.12 23.44 -2.38
C ASP A 19 -8.60 23.51 -2.49
N SER A 20 -7.89 22.68 -1.70
CA SER A 20 -6.44 22.69 -1.64
C SER A 20 -5.83 22.35 -3.00
N VAL A 21 -4.92 23.21 -3.44
CA VAL A 21 -4.13 22.94 -4.65
C VAL A 21 -3.25 21.73 -4.38
N LYS A 22 -3.27 20.74 -5.29
CA LYS A 22 -2.39 19.56 -5.21
C LYS A 22 -0.92 20.01 -5.28
N GLY A 23 -0.28 20.18 -4.13
CA GLY A 23 1.11 20.62 -4.04
C GLY A 23 2.10 19.58 -4.60
N THR A 24 3.28 20.02 -5.04
CA THR A 24 4.38 19.18 -5.52
C THR A 24 5.38 18.83 -4.42
N SER A 25 4.98 19.01 -3.15
CA SER A 25 5.86 18.72 -2.01
C SER A 25 6.36 17.28 -2.08
N PRO A 26 7.66 17.03 -1.85
CA PRO A 26 8.21 15.69 -1.72
C PRO A 26 7.53 14.85 -0.64
N ASP A 27 6.94 15.52 0.36
CA ASP A 27 6.25 14.86 1.47
C ASP A 27 4.83 14.40 1.10
N ARG A 28 4.33 14.77 -0.09
CA ARG A 28 3.01 14.36 -0.57
C ARG A 28 3.03 12.89 -0.99
N LEU A 29 2.49 12.03 -0.14
CA LEU A 29 2.23 10.62 -0.46
C LEU A 29 0.78 10.40 -0.88
N THR A 30 0.59 9.90 -2.10
CA THR A 30 -0.71 9.52 -2.67
C THR A 30 -0.87 8.01 -2.70
N GLY A 31 -2.11 7.54 -2.94
CA GLY A 31 -2.35 6.10 -3.13
C GLY A 31 -1.52 5.50 -4.27
N THR A 32 -1.27 6.26 -5.34
CA THR A 32 -0.43 5.82 -6.46
C THR A 32 1.01 5.57 -6.02
N ASP A 33 1.57 6.46 -5.21
CA ASP A 33 2.94 6.32 -4.68
C ASP A 33 3.05 5.07 -3.80
N VAL A 34 2.03 4.79 -2.99
CA VAL A 34 1.95 3.58 -2.17
C VAL A 34 1.89 2.33 -3.03
N MET A 35 1.06 2.30 -4.08
CA MET A 35 0.96 1.14 -4.98
C MET A 35 2.24 0.92 -5.77
N ALA A 36 2.91 1.99 -6.23
CA ALA A 36 4.21 1.90 -6.89
C ALA A 36 5.30 1.36 -5.94
N ALA A 37 5.33 1.82 -4.69
CA ALA A 37 6.23 1.31 -3.67
C ALA A 37 5.99 -0.17 -3.36
N ILE A 38 4.74 -0.61 -3.29
CA ILE A 38 4.38 -2.03 -3.10
C ILE A 38 4.86 -2.86 -4.31
N GLY A 39 4.58 -2.40 -5.53
CA GLY A 39 5.02 -3.09 -6.75
C GLY A 39 6.53 -3.25 -6.83
N THR A 40 7.28 -2.18 -6.57
CA THR A 40 8.75 -2.20 -6.56
C THR A 40 9.30 -3.06 -5.43
N THR A 41 8.72 -2.99 -4.22
CA THR A 41 9.12 -3.84 -3.09
C THR A 41 8.85 -5.30 -3.38
N SER A 42 7.73 -5.63 -4.03
CA SER A 42 7.42 -7.00 -4.42
C SER A 42 8.56 -7.56 -5.27
N SER A 43 9.11 -6.83 -6.24
CA SER A 43 10.22 -7.32 -7.07
C SER A 43 11.47 -7.76 -6.29
N ARG A 44 11.71 -7.19 -5.09
CA ARG A 44 12.90 -7.47 -4.27
C ARG A 44 12.62 -8.35 -3.05
N ALA A 45 11.42 -8.28 -2.48
CA ALA A 45 11.07 -8.89 -1.20
C ALA A 45 9.70 -9.59 -1.28
N ARG A 46 9.48 -10.39 -2.35
CA ARG A 46 8.22 -11.09 -2.64
C ARG A 46 7.67 -11.84 -1.44
N PHE A 47 8.49 -12.69 -0.82
CA PHE A 47 8.04 -13.55 0.29
C PHE A 47 7.64 -12.73 1.52
N GLY A 48 8.46 -11.76 1.95
CA GLY A 48 8.14 -10.93 3.11
C GLY A 48 6.87 -10.10 2.91
N LEU A 49 6.68 -9.58 1.69
CA LEU A 49 5.47 -8.86 1.33
C LEU A 49 4.24 -9.79 1.29
N ALA A 50 4.40 -11.01 0.75
CA ALA A 50 3.34 -12.01 0.72
C ALA A 50 2.93 -12.44 2.15
N ALA A 51 3.90 -12.71 3.01
CA ALA A 51 3.64 -13.02 4.43
C ALA A 51 2.91 -11.89 5.14
N PHE A 52 3.27 -10.63 4.85
CA PHE A 52 2.58 -9.48 5.43
C PHE A 52 1.14 -9.33 4.93
N PHE A 53 0.90 -9.42 3.61
CA PHE A 53 -0.44 -9.29 3.04
C PHE A 53 -1.35 -10.47 3.36
N GLY A 54 -0.80 -11.69 3.44
CA GLY A 54 -1.50 -12.86 3.95
C GLY A 54 -1.92 -12.67 5.41
N LYS A 55 -0.97 -12.29 6.28
CA LYS A 55 -1.25 -12.07 7.71
C LYS A 55 -2.28 -10.97 7.97
N THR A 56 -2.31 -9.93 7.14
CA THR A 56 -3.24 -8.80 7.28
C THR A 56 -4.58 -9.02 6.58
N GLY A 57 -4.78 -10.17 5.92
CA GLY A 57 -6.03 -10.53 5.25
C GLY A 57 -6.31 -9.75 3.96
N ILE A 58 -5.30 -9.08 3.40
CA ILE A 58 -5.42 -8.30 2.16
C ILE A 58 -5.45 -9.22 0.94
N SER A 59 -4.72 -10.34 0.98
CA SER A 59 -4.54 -11.21 -0.17
C SER A 59 -4.47 -12.69 0.25
N LYS A 60 -5.51 -13.45 -0.12
CA LYS A 60 -5.57 -14.90 0.12
C LYS A 60 -4.56 -15.69 -0.71
N SER A 61 -4.19 -15.19 -1.89
CA SER A 61 -3.13 -15.80 -2.69
C SER A 61 -1.77 -15.60 -2.05
N ASP A 62 -1.52 -14.42 -1.46
CA ASP A 62 -0.25 -14.16 -0.78
C ASP A 62 -0.13 -14.96 0.52
N GLU A 63 -1.24 -15.24 1.20
CA GLU A 63 -1.28 -16.17 2.33
C GLU A 63 -0.78 -17.56 1.92
N GLN A 64 -1.20 -18.07 0.76
CA GLN A 64 -0.75 -19.37 0.23
C GLN A 64 0.71 -19.37 -0.22
N LEU A 65 1.21 -18.24 -0.75
CA LEU A 65 2.60 -18.08 -1.18
C LEU A 65 3.57 -17.88 -0.01
N ALA A 66 3.06 -17.62 1.19
CA ALA A 66 3.85 -17.41 2.41
C ALA A 66 4.02 -18.67 3.27
N VAL A 67 3.46 -19.80 2.85
CA VAL A 67 3.59 -21.14 3.46
C VAL A 67 4.71 -21.91 2.76
#